data_AF-A0A5J6VW18-F1
#
_entry.id   AF-A0A5J6VW18-F1
#
_cell.length_a   1.000
_cell.length_b   1.000
_cell.length_c   1.000
_cell.angle_alpha   90.00
_cell.angle_beta   90.00
_cell.angle_gamma   90.00
#
_symmetry.space_group_name_H-M   'P 1'
#
loop_
_entity.id
_entity.type
_entity.pdbx_description
1 polymer ?
#
loop_
_entity_poly.entity_id
_entity_poly.type
_entity_poly.pdbx_seq_one_letter_code
_entity_poly.pdbx_strand_id
1 'polypeptide(L)'
;MTYTWPRKRPESEDEFECEMEYVDAHLNESGFIPAQRPHIFPLRFGEAFGDVTHIYPDDALADEPGFSGNQLVARGHRWYRDVYGNRLNHPYELGFAPVELGNSIWRFSVPQTYGGKCEYMLDRNLENCGVDSDGNPIKKGDMIYSIEIPPKINCLACIDGLTQGMANRLSDAQLNAFLEWCRITIIGLSWFVDLFWRVSYNDEQLFYTAFGDYQSSCANLLQGRYSQSRWDSTQAVEKLIKGLLNVVSGKFEKTHKLSTPAEKLSQYMENTIEESLLTSVYWPTNGRYGEKKTTRAESLKANHGVLEIACQLAADGKIQEQLQNARDVAILPNTSAPQK
;
A
#
# COMPACT_ATOMS: atom_id res chain seq x y z
N MET A 1 -15.51 -22.56 6.30
CA MET A 1 -16.97 -22.29 6.29
C MET A 1 -17.16 -20.97 5.58
N THR A 2 -18.15 -20.84 4.69
CA THR A 2 -18.42 -19.58 4.00
C THR A 2 -19.02 -18.61 5.03
N TYR A 3 -18.31 -17.53 5.34
CA TYR A 3 -18.81 -16.52 6.27
C TYR A 3 -20.10 -15.91 5.71
N THR A 4 -21.13 -15.85 6.56
CA THR A 4 -22.34 -15.09 6.28
C THR A 4 -22.43 -13.95 7.27
N TRP A 5 -22.44 -12.72 6.76
CA TRP A 5 -22.73 -11.51 7.55
C TRP A 5 -24.02 -11.70 8.37
N PRO A 6 -24.13 -11.05 9.54
CA PRO A 6 -25.31 -11.12 10.38
C PRO A 6 -26.59 -10.85 9.59
N ARG A 7 -27.53 -11.79 9.69
CA ARG A 7 -28.85 -11.69 9.03
C ARG A 7 -29.89 -11.01 9.90
N LYS A 8 -29.60 -10.83 11.19
CA LYS A 8 -30.46 -10.16 12.16
C LYS A 8 -29.67 -9.00 12.77
N ARG A 9 -30.34 -7.87 12.96
CA ARG A 9 -29.76 -6.75 13.70
C ARG A 9 -29.72 -7.09 15.20
N PRO A 10 -28.72 -6.59 15.93
CA PRO A 10 -28.76 -6.65 17.37
C PRO A 10 -29.98 -5.88 17.89
N GLU A 11 -30.65 -6.41 18.91
CA GLU A 11 -31.78 -5.77 19.59
C GLU A 11 -31.42 -5.40 21.05
N SER A 12 -30.21 -5.77 21.50
CA SER A 12 -29.68 -5.49 22.83
C SER A 12 -28.17 -5.28 22.79
N GLU A 13 -27.61 -4.72 23.87
CA GLU A 13 -26.16 -4.54 24.01
C GLU A 13 -25.41 -5.88 23.99
N ASP A 14 -25.94 -6.92 24.65
CA ASP A 14 -25.32 -8.26 24.66
C ASP A 14 -25.27 -8.85 23.24
N GLU A 15 -26.34 -8.69 22.46
CA GLU A 15 -26.36 -9.10 21.05
C GLU A 15 -25.38 -8.27 20.21
N PHE A 16 -25.25 -6.98 20.49
CA PHE A 16 -24.32 -6.09 19.79
C PHE A 16 -22.86 -6.47 20.08
N GLU A 17 -22.51 -6.72 21.34
CA GLU A 17 -21.17 -7.15 21.74
C GLU A 17 -20.78 -8.47 21.06
N CYS A 18 -21.66 -9.48 21.12
CA CYS A 18 -21.43 -10.76 20.43
C CYS A 18 -21.22 -10.57 18.92
N GLU A 19 -22.00 -9.68 18.30
CA GLU A 19 -21.89 -9.41 16.87
C GLU A 19 -20.57 -8.70 16.53
N MET A 20 -20.16 -7.71 17.32
CA MET A 20 -18.90 -7.00 17.11
C MET A 20 -17.68 -7.92 17.27
N GLU A 21 -17.67 -8.80 18.26
CA GLU A 21 -16.63 -9.81 18.42
C GLU A 21 -16.55 -10.76 17.21
N TYR A 22 -17.71 -11.21 16.72
CA TYR A 22 -17.79 -12.09 15.56
C TYR A 22 -17.31 -11.41 14.27
N VAL A 23 -17.72 -10.17 14.04
CA VAL A 23 -17.28 -9.34 12.92
C VAL A 23 -15.78 -9.08 12.99
N ASP A 24 -15.26 -8.71 14.17
CA ASP A 24 -13.84 -8.44 14.36
C ASP A 24 -12.98 -9.68 14.13
N ALA A 25 -13.40 -10.84 14.64
CA ALA A 25 -12.74 -12.12 14.41
C ALA A 25 -12.68 -12.45 12.91
N HIS A 26 -13.79 -12.25 12.19
CA HIS A 26 -13.82 -12.48 10.75
C HIS A 26 -12.93 -11.51 9.96
N LEU A 27 -12.94 -10.22 10.31
CA LEU A 27 -12.06 -9.23 9.67
C LEU A 27 -10.58 -9.54 9.95
N ASN A 28 -10.27 -10.03 11.15
CA ASN A 28 -8.94 -10.52 11.49
C ASN A 28 -8.52 -11.75 10.66
N GLU A 29 -9.39 -12.75 10.55
CA GLU A 29 -9.17 -13.93 9.70
C GLU A 29 -9.01 -13.57 8.21
N SER A 30 -9.67 -12.48 7.79
CA SER A 30 -9.56 -11.91 6.44
C SER A 30 -8.33 -11.03 6.24
N GLY A 31 -7.45 -10.91 7.24
CA GLY A 31 -6.17 -10.20 7.15
C GLY A 31 -6.23 -8.70 7.40
N PHE A 32 -7.37 -8.13 7.80
CA PHE A 32 -7.46 -6.71 8.15
C PHE A 32 -6.81 -6.43 9.51
N ILE A 33 -5.88 -5.48 9.54
CA ILE A 33 -5.27 -5.01 10.79
C ILE A 33 -6.28 -4.17 11.59
N PRO A 34 -6.13 -4.03 12.93
CA PRO A 34 -7.10 -3.33 13.78
C PRO A 34 -7.53 -1.95 13.24
N ALA A 35 -6.59 -1.14 12.77
CA ALA A 35 -6.88 0.19 12.25
C ALA A 35 -7.73 0.22 10.97
N GLN A 36 -7.74 -0.86 10.18
CA GLN A 36 -8.55 -0.95 8.95
C GLN A 36 -10.00 -1.33 9.26
N ARG A 37 -10.25 -2.06 10.35
CA ARG A 37 -11.56 -2.67 10.65
C ARG A 37 -12.68 -1.64 10.82
N PRO A 38 -12.47 -0.48 11.49
CA PRO A 38 -13.43 0.62 11.54
C PRO A 38 -13.87 1.15 10.17
N HIS A 39 -13.01 1.05 9.15
CA HIS A 39 -13.32 1.51 7.78
C HIS A 39 -14.14 0.46 7.00
N ILE A 40 -13.95 -0.83 7.29
CA ILE A 40 -14.55 -1.94 6.54
C ILE A 40 -15.89 -2.37 7.12
N PHE A 41 -16.03 -2.47 8.44
CA PHE A 41 -17.26 -2.97 9.04
C PHE A 41 -18.53 -2.15 8.66
N PRO A 42 -18.51 -0.82 8.48
CA PRO A 42 -19.72 -0.07 8.13
C PRO A 42 -20.21 -0.41 6.73
N LEU A 43 -19.28 -0.68 5.79
CA LEU A 43 -19.62 -1.12 4.44
C LEU A 43 -20.35 -2.46 4.48
N ARG A 44 -19.87 -3.37 5.35
CA ARG A 44 -20.45 -4.71 5.50
C ARG A 44 -21.79 -4.69 6.20
N PHE A 45 -21.98 -3.80 7.18
CA PHE A 45 -23.29 -3.57 7.80
C PHE A 45 -24.25 -2.93 6.80
N GLY A 46 -23.77 -2.02 5.95
CA GLY A 46 -24.54 -1.49 4.82
C GLY A 46 -25.00 -2.59 3.86
N GLU A 47 -24.12 -3.51 3.48
CA GLU A 47 -24.47 -4.67 2.64
C GLU A 47 -25.49 -5.60 3.32
N ALA A 48 -25.38 -5.81 4.64
CA ALA A 48 -26.25 -6.72 5.39
C ALA A 48 -27.64 -6.12 5.68
N PHE A 49 -27.71 -4.82 5.99
CA PHE A 49 -28.91 -4.19 6.57
C PHE A 49 -29.52 -3.08 5.72
N GLY A 50 -28.79 -2.53 4.75
CA GLY A 50 -29.27 -1.59 3.75
C GLY A 50 -29.54 -0.15 4.21
N ASP A 51 -29.37 0.18 5.50
CA ASP A 51 -29.73 1.49 6.08
C ASP A 51 -28.54 2.30 6.63
N VAL A 52 -27.31 1.84 6.39
CA VAL A 52 -26.10 2.63 6.66
C VAL A 52 -25.96 3.69 5.59
N THR A 53 -25.99 4.96 5.99
CA THR A 53 -25.87 6.10 5.06
C THR A 53 -24.53 6.82 5.20
N HIS A 54 -23.84 6.67 6.34
CA HIS A 54 -22.53 7.26 6.59
C HIS A 54 -21.55 6.23 7.15
N ILE A 55 -20.34 6.18 6.58
CA ILE A 55 -19.24 5.30 7.05
C ILE A 55 -18.62 5.84 8.35
N TYR A 56 -18.59 7.17 8.52
CA TYR A 56 -18.16 7.86 9.74
C TYR A 56 -19.28 8.79 10.23
N PRO A 57 -20.29 8.22 10.91
CA PRO A 57 -21.31 9.04 11.56
C PRO A 57 -20.73 9.83 12.74
N ASP A 58 -21.46 10.86 13.18
CA ASP A 58 -21.13 11.58 14.42
C ASP A 58 -21.10 10.61 15.61
N ASP A 59 -20.09 10.74 16.47
CA ASP A 59 -19.93 9.88 17.63
C ASP A 59 -21.09 9.98 18.62
N ALA A 60 -21.75 11.14 18.68
CA ALA A 60 -22.92 11.34 19.54
C ALA A 60 -24.08 10.38 19.22
N LEU A 61 -24.15 9.87 17.99
CA LEU A 61 -25.16 8.89 17.58
C LEU A 61 -25.00 7.53 18.28
N ALA A 62 -23.83 7.26 18.88
CA ALA A 62 -23.61 6.03 19.64
C ALA A 62 -24.38 6.02 20.97
N ASP A 63 -24.77 7.18 21.49
CA ASP A 63 -25.55 7.31 22.72
C ASP A 63 -27.07 7.25 22.49
N GLU A 64 -27.50 7.33 21.23
CA GLU A 64 -28.92 7.23 20.87
C GLU A 64 -29.45 5.79 21.03
N PRO A 65 -30.73 5.61 21.41
CA PRO A 65 -31.31 4.29 21.57
C PRO A 65 -31.50 3.60 20.21
N GLY A 66 -31.14 2.32 20.13
CA GLY A 66 -31.34 1.48 18.96
C GLY A 66 -30.05 0.98 18.31
N PHE A 67 -30.20 0.05 17.38
CA PHE A 67 -29.11 -0.64 16.68
C PHE A 67 -29.38 -0.66 15.16
N SER A 68 -29.67 0.52 14.60
CA SER A 68 -29.98 0.69 13.18
C SER A 68 -29.16 1.79 12.52
N GLY A 69 -28.90 1.64 11.22
CA GLY A 69 -28.24 2.63 10.39
C GLY A 69 -26.98 3.23 11.03
N ASN A 70 -26.94 4.55 11.08
CA ASN A 70 -25.76 5.29 11.55
C ASN A 70 -25.51 5.15 13.06
N GLN A 71 -26.54 4.88 13.88
CA GLN A 71 -26.37 4.67 15.32
C GLN A 71 -25.58 3.38 15.58
N LEU A 72 -25.91 2.31 14.86
CA LEU A 72 -25.18 1.04 14.92
C LEU A 72 -23.71 1.22 14.51
N VAL A 73 -23.46 2.01 13.46
CA VAL A 73 -22.09 2.30 13.00
C VAL A 73 -21.34 3.18 14.00
N ALA A 74 -21.97 4.19 14.59
CA ALA A 74 -21.34 5.01 15.63
C ALA A 74 -20.94 4.16 16.86
N ARG A 75 -21.83 3.26 17.31
CA ARG A 75 -21.53 2.29 18.38
C ARG A 75 -20.38 1.36 18.01
N GLY A 76 -20.36 0.83 16.79
CA GLY A 76 -19.26 -0.01 16.30
C GLY A 76 -17.91 0.72 16.31
N HIS A 77 -17.87 1.98 15.87
CA HIS A 77 -16.66 2.81 15.98
C HIS A 77 -16.20 2.99 17.42
N ARG A 78 -17.14 3.25 18.35
CA ARG A 78 -16.84 3.36 19.78
C ARG A 78 -16.30 2.04 20.34
N TRP A 79 -16.93 0.93 20.03
CA TRP A 79 -16.47 -0.42 20.41
C TRP A 79 -15.03 -0.67 19.96
N TYR A 80 -14.69 -0.39 18.69
CA TYR A 80 -13.32 -0.53 18.21
C TYR A 80 -12.34 0.35 18.99
N ARG A 81 -12.72 1.61 19.31
CA ARG A 81 -11.87 2.51 20.10
C ARG A 81 -11.64 1.98 21.50
N ASP A 82 -12.66 1.41 22.14
CA ASP A 82 -12.57 0.88 23.49
C ASP A 82 -11.73 -0.41 23.53
N VAL A 83 -11.88 -1.29 22.55
CA VAL A 83 -11.15 -2.57 22.46
C VAL A 83 -9.69 -2.40 22.05
N TYR A 84 -9.42 -1.55 21.05
CA TYR A 84 -8.10 -1.45 20.43
C TYR A 84 -7.32 -0.19 20.84
N GLY A 85 -8.00 0.86 21.28
CA GLY A 85 -7.39 2.13 21.68
C GLY A 85 -6.40 2.64 20.64
N ASN A 86 -5.17 2.88 21.08
CA ASN A 86 -4.09 3.38 20.22
C ASN A 86 -3.70 2.45 19.07
N ARG A 87 -4.12 1.18 19.05
CA ARG A 87 -3.88 0.29 17.89
C ARG A 87 -4.72 0.65 16.67
N LEU A 88 -5.75 1.49 16.85
CA LEU A 88 -6.48 2.10 15.75
C LEU A 88 -5.71 3.25 15.10
N ASN A 89 -4.74 3.84 15.81
CA ASN A 89 -3.89 4.88 15.24
C ASN A 89 -2.93 4.23 14.25
N HIS A 90 -3.33 4.19 12.98
CA HIS A 90 -2.45 3.90 11.89
C HIS A 90 -2.10 5.21 11.19
N PRO A 91 -0.81 5.52 10.97
CA PRO A 91 -0.49 6.61 10.07
C PRO A 91 -1.17 6.33 8.72
N TYR A 92 -1.90 7.31 8.18
CA TYR A 92 -2.43 7.24 6.82
C TYR A 92 -1.27 7.36 5.82
N GLU A 93 -0.47 6.30 5.74
CA GLU A 93 0.64 6.14 4.82
C GLU A 93 0.32 5.03 3.81
N LEU A 94 0.60 5.30 2.54
CA LEU A 94 0.52 4.32 1.47
C LEU A 94 1.61 3.24 1.63
N GLY A 95 2.72 3.62 2.24
CA GLY A 95 3.91 2.83 2.45
C GLY A 95 5.10 3.75 2.74
N PHE A 96 6.30 3.19 2.72
CA PHE A 96 7.52 3.96 2.95
C PHE A 96 8.69 3.44 2.13
N ALA A 97 9.62 4.34 1.85
CA ALA A 97 10.87 4.04 1.16
C ALA A 97 12.07 4.61 1.93
N PRO A 98 13.20 3.90 1.96
CA PRO A 98 14.48 4.44 2.41
C PRO A 98 15.00 5.50 1.44
N VAL A 99 15.53 6.61 1.96
CA VAL A 99 16.18 7.66 1.17
C VAL A 99 17.47 8.09 1.83
N GLU A 100 18.53 8.26 1.05
CA GLU A 100 19.78 8.82 1.56
C GLU A 100 19.78 10.34 1.47
N LEU A 101 19.90 11.00 2.63
CA LEU A 101 20.09 12.44 2.73
C LEU A 101 21.25 12.73 3.68
N GLY A 102 22.24 13.48 3.20
CA GLY A 102 23.52 13.61 3.89
C GLY A 102 24.22 12.24 3.98
N ASN A 103 24.62 11.85 5.19
CA ASN A 103 25.34 10.59 5.45
C ASN A 103 24.45 9.54 6.14
N SER A 104 23.13 9.66 6.04
CA SER A 104 22.19 8.78 6.73
C SER A 104 21.06 8.34 5.81
N ILE A 105 20.54 7.13 6.05
CA ILE A 105 19.32 6.66 5.40
C ILE A 105 18.17 7.03 6.31
N TRP A 106 17.21 7.74 5.75
CA TRP A 106 15.98 8.14 6.39
C TRP A 106 14.81 7.34 5.86
N ARG A 107 13.75 7.25 6.65
CA ARG A 107 12.47 6.71 6.22
C ARG A 107 11.64 7.84 5.62
N PHE A 108 11.30 7.74 4.35
CA PHE A 108 10.33 8.60 3.68
C PHE A 108 8.98 7.88 3.66
N SER A 109 8.03 8.35 4.45
CA SER A 109 6.67 7.83 4.51
C SER A 109 5.81 8.53 3.47
N VAL A 110 5.26 7.78 2.53
CA VAL A 110 4.38 8.34 1.49
C VAL A 110 2.99 8.50 2.09
N PRO A 111 2.45 9.73 2.17
CA PRO A 111 1.11 9.93 2.70
C PRO A 111 0.08 9.28 1.78
N GLN A 112 -0.97 8.73 2.38
CA GLN A 112 -2.10 8.19 1.64
C GLN A 112 -3.03 9.33 1.22
N THR A 113 -3.30 9.40 -0.08
CA THR A 113 -4.14 10.44 -0.69
C THR A 113 -5.31 9.81 -1.42
N TYR A 114 -6.53 10.30 -1.22
CA TYR A 114 -7.74 9.79 -1.86
C TYR A 114 -8.28 10.76 -2.89
N GLY A 115 -8.90 10.26 -3.97
CA GLY A 115 -9.76 11.09 -4.84
C GLY A 115 -9.09 11.82 -6.01
N GLY A 116 -7.76 11.77 -6.17
CA GLY A 116 -7.13 12.38 -7.35
C GLY A 116 -5.63 12.62 -7.24
N LYS A 117 -5.15 13.60 -8.03
CA LYS A 117 -3.72 13.95 -8.15
C LYS A 117 -3.29 14.81 -6.96
N CYS A 118 -2.05 14.64 -6.52
CA CYS A 118 -1.42 15.53 -5.55
C CYS A 118 -0.23 16.25 -6.18
N GLU A 119 0.01 17.48 -5.75
CA GLU A 119 1.21 18.24 -6.09
C GLU A 119 2.27 18.04 -5.01
N TYR A 120 3.43 17.53 -5.41
CA TYR A 120 4.54 17.31 -4.51
C TYR A 120 5.54 18.45 -4.62
N MET A 121 5.87 19.07 -3.50
CA MET A 121 6.78 20.20 -3.41
C MET A 121 7.88 19.95 -2.38
N LEU A 122 8.90 20.81 -2.40
CA LEU A 122 9.95 20.83 -1.39
C LEU A 122 9.97 22.20 -0.71
N ASP A 123 9.76 22.18 0.60
CA ASP A 123 9.98 23.34 1.46
C ASP A 123 10.92 22.93 2.60
N ARG A 124 11.98 23.70 2.80
CA ARG A 124 12.94 23.45 3.89
C ARG A 124 12.29 23.65 5.26
N ASN A 125 11.26 24.49 5.38
CA ASN A 125 10.51 24.63 6.62
C ASN A 125 9.69 23.36 6.87
N LEU A 126 10.12 22.54 7.83
CA LEU A 126 9.47 21.26 8.12
C LEU A 126 8.12 21.41 8.84
N GLU A 127 7.82 22.59 9.38
CA GLU A 127 6.48 22.91 9.90
C GLU A 127 5.45 23.09 8.78
N ASN A 128 5.89 23.38 7.56
CA ASN A 128 5.03 23.39 6.38
C ASN A 128 4.89 21.97 5.83
N CYS A 129 3.86 21.22 6.24
CA CYS A 129 3.56 19.92 5.63
C CYS A 129 2.81 20.05 4.29
N GLY A 130 2.36 21.26 3.94
CA GLY A 130 1.59 21.54 2.74
C GLY A 130 0.18 22.04 3.01
N VAL A 131 -0.67 22.02 1.98
CA VAL A 131 -2.07 22.48 2.06
C VAL A 131 -3.01 21.48 1.37
N ASP A 132 -4.20 21.30 1.93
CA ASP A 132 -5.26 20.45 1.37
C ASP A 132 -5.92 21.11 0.15
N SER A 133 -6.94 20.45 -0.42
CA SER A 133 -7.69 20.98 -1.57
C SER A 133 -8.44 22.29 -1.28
N ASP A 134 -8.73 22.60 -0.02
CA ASP A 134 -9.40 23.82 0.41
C ASP A 134 -8.40 24.93 0.80
N GLY A 135 -7.10 24.63 0.75
CA GLY A 135 -6.01 25.53 1.12
C GLY A 135 -5.70 25.56 2.62
N ASN A 136 -6.27 24.65 3.42
CA ASN A 136 -5.95 24.56 4.84
C ASN A 136 -4.60 23.87 5.06
N PRO A 137 -3.83 24.24 6.10
CA PRO A 137 -2.57 23.57 6.41
C PRO A 137 -2.77 22.09 6.73
N ILE A 138 -2.00 21.24 6.06
CA ILE A 138 -1.92 19.79 6.37
C ILE A 138 -1.06 19.61 7.61
N LYS A 139 -1.40 18.63 8.45
CA LYS A 139 -0.54 18.14 9.54
C LYS A 139 -0.05 16.73 9.24
N LYS A 140 1.09 16.38 9.84
CA LYS A 140 1.64 15.03 9.72
C LYS A 140 0.66 13.99 10.26
N GLY A 141 0.32 13.01 9.43
CA GLY A 141 -0.62 11.94 9.77
C GLY A 141 -2.07 12.24 9.41
N ASP A 142 -2.37 13.42 8.84
CA ASP A 142 -3.70 13.70 8.33
C ASP A 142 -4.04 12.80 7.14
N MET A 143 -5.31 12.44 7.03
CA MET A 143 -5.87 11.83 5.83
C MET A 143 -6.07 12.92 4.78
N ILE A 144 -5.48 12.73 3.60
CA ILE A 144 -5.48 13.76 2.57
C ILE A 144 -6.48 13.40 1.48
N TYR A 145 -7.43 14.30 1.23
CA TYR A 145 -8.35 14.20 0.11
C TYR A 145 -7.91 15.14 -1.01
N SER A 146 -7.88 14.61 -2.22
CA SER A 146 -7.73 15.33 -3.47
C SER A 146 -9.09 15.37 -4.14
N ILE A 147 -9.62 16.57 -4.33
CA ILE A 147 -10.87 16.79 -5.07
C ILE A 147 -10.58 17.59 -6.35
N GLU A 148 -11.14 18.79 -6.48
CA GLU A 148 -10.99 19.65 -7.66
C GLU A 148 -9.59 20.28 -7.76
N ILE A 149 -9.03 20.72 -6.63
CA ILE A 149 -7.69 21.31 -6.56
C ILE A 149 -6.74 20.28 -5.93
N PRO A 150 -5.67 19.86 -6.64
CA PRO A 150 -4.66 18.97 -6.07
C PRO A 150 -4.07 19.54 -4.77
N PRO A 151 -4.09 18.79 -3.65
CA PRO A 151 -3.42 19.21 -2.43
C PRO A 151 -1.91 19.27 -2.68
N LYS A 152 -1.24 20.20 -2.00
CA LYS A 152 0.22 20.38 -2.08
C LYS A 152 0.86 19.73 -0.87
N ILE A 153 1.81 18.84 -1.08
CA ILE A 153 2.45 18.06 -0.02
C ILE A 153 3.95 18.37 -0.01
N ASN A 154 4.48 18.76 1.14
CA ASN A 154 5.92 18.93 1.30
C ASN A 154 6.61 17.59 1.57
N CYS A 155 7.34 17.06 0.59
CA CYS A 155 8.01 15.76 0.72
C CYS A 155 9.07 15.73 1.84
N LEU A 156 9.68 16.86 2.20
CA LEU A 156 10.66 16.89 3.29
C LEU A 156 10.01 16.67 4.66
N ALA A 157 8.77 17.15 4.85
CA ALA A 157 8.00 16.94 6.07
C ALA A 157 7.55 15.48 6.24
N CYS A 158 7.55 14.71 5.16
CA CYS A 158 7.23 13.28 5.13
C CYS A 158 8.42 12.37 5.52
N ILE A 159 9.60 12.95 5.82
CA ILE A 159 10.75 12.18 6.27
C ILE A 159 10.75 12.05 7.79
N ASP A 160 10.74 10.81 8.28
CA ASP A 160 10.69 10.53 9.70
C ASP A 160 11.97 10.96 10.42
N GLY A 161 11.80 11.83 11.42
CA GLY A 161 12.88 12.32 12.27
C GLY A 161 13.81 13.33 11.59
N LEU A 162 13.52 13.79 10.36
CA LEU A 162 14.32 14.82 9.72
C LEU A 162 14.28 16.09 10.56
N THR A 163 15.46 16.61 10.90
CA THR A 163 15.57 17.84 11.71
C THR A 163 15.59 19.06 10.80
N GLN A 164 15.08 20.18 11.29
CA GLN A 164 15.16 21.47 10.59
C GLN A 164 16.63 21.83 10.23
N GLY A 165 17.56 21.48 11.12
CA GLY A 165 19.00 21.66 10.88
C GLY A 165 19.53 20.82 9.73
N MET A 166 19.03 19.60 9.50
CA MET A 166 19.40 18.80 8.32
C MET A 166 18.78 19.39 7.06
N ALA A 167 17.47 19.70 7.08
CA ALA A 167 16.76 20.28 5.94
C ALA A 167 17.43 21.57 5.41
N ASN A 168 17.86 22.44 6.33
CA ASN A 168 18.58 23.68 5.99
C ASN A 168 19.95 23.45 5.34
N ARG A 169 20.57 22.28 5.52
CA ARG A 169 21.90 21.94 4.98
C ARG A 169 21.85 21.18 3.67
N LEU A 170 20.66 20.75 3.22
CA LEU A 170 20.52 20.08 1.93
C LEU A 170 20.77 21.08 0.80
N SER A 171 21.71 20.73 -0.07
CA SER A 171 21.96 21.47 -1.32
C SER A 171 20.79 21.30 -2.29
N ASP A 172 20.63 22.25 -3.21
CA ASP A 172 19.56 22.18 -4.22
C ASP A 172 19.69 20.94 -5.12
N ALA A 173 20.91 20.48 -5.39
CA ALA A 173 21.13 19.23 -6.13
C ALA A 173 20.58 18.01 -5.39
N GLN A 174 20.80 17.93 -4.06
CA GLN A 174 20.25 16.85 -3.23
C GLN A 174 18.72 16.94 -3.15
N LEU A 175 18.18 18.15 -3.06
CA LEU A 175 16.74 18.39 -3.05
C LEU A 175 16.10 17.95 -4.38
N ASN A 176 16.66 18.34 -5.52
CA ASN A 176 16.14 17.93 -6.82
C ASN A 176 16.21 16.41 -7.01
N ALA A 177 17.33 15.77 -6.65
CA ALA A 177 17.44 14.32 -6.68
C ALA A 177 16.41 13.64 -5.77
N PHE A 178 16.16 14.21 -4.59
CA PHE A 178 15.13 13.72 -3.69
C PHE A 178 13.72 13.87 -4.28
N LEU A 179 13.40 14.99 -4.92
CA LEU A 179 12.08 15.19 -5.54
C LEU A 179 11.81 14.17 -6.64
N GLU A 180 12.80 13.89 -7.50
CA GLU A 180 12.65 12.85 -8.52
C GLU A 180 12.47 11.46 -7.90
N TRP A 181 13.23 11.17 -6.83
CA TRP A 181 13.04 9.94 -6.07
C TRP A 181 11.65 9.84 -5.42
N CYS A 182 11.11 10.94 -4.89
CA CYS A 182 9.75 10.98 -4.37
C CYS A 182 8.74 10.58 -5.43
N ARG A 183 8.85 11.13 -6.65
CA ARG A 183 7.94 10.79 -7.76
C ARG A 183 7.96 9.30 -8.08
N ILE A 184 9.15 8.71 -8.21
CA ILE A 184 9.30 7.26 -8.42
C ILE A 184 8.65 6.48 -7.28
N THR A 185 8.94 6.88 -6.03
CA THR A 185 8.40 6.21 -4.84
C THR A 185 6.87 6.25 -4.82
N ILE A 186 6.28 7.42 -5.05
CA ILE A 186 4.83 7.62 -5.01
C ILE A 186 4.16 6.82 -6.12
N ILE A 187 4.66 6.88 -7.35
CA ILE A 187 4.09 6.13 -8.49
C ILE A 187 4.22 4.63 -8.23
N GLY A 188 5.42 4.15 -7.87
CA GLY A 188 5.70 2.74 -7.64
C GLY A 188 4.85 2.14 -6.53
N LEU A 189 4.77 2.82 -5.37
CA LEU A 189 3.96 2.35 -4.24
C LEU A 189 2.46 2.40 -4.56
N SER A 190 1.99 3.47 -5.22
CA SER A 190 0.58 3.58 -5.61
C SER A 190 0.18 2.44 -6.53
N TRP A 191 1.05 2.09 -7.47
CA TRP A 191 0.79 0.99 -8.40
C TRP A 191 0.84 -0.37 -7.70
N PHE A 192 1.77 -0.60 -6.76
CA PHE A 192 1.77 -1.82 -5.94
C PHE A 192 0.45 -2.04 -5.21
N VAL A 193 -0.11 -0.97 -4.61
CA VAL A 193 -1.39 -1.03 -3.90
C VAL A 193 -2.57 -1.19 -4.87
N ASP A 194 -2.52 -0.52 -6.03
CA ASP A 194 -3.54 -0.63 -7.07
C ASP A 194 -3.64 -2.04 -7.67
N LEU A 195 -2.53 -2.78 -7.77
CA LEU A 195 -2.55 -4.18 -8.24
C LEU A 195 -3.49 -5.05 -7.41
N PHE A 196 -3.64 -4.81 -6.11
CA PHE A 196 -4.57 -5.57 -5.25
C PHE A 196 -6.03 -5.42 -5.67
N TRP A 197 -6.39 -4.30 -6.30
CA TRP A 197 -7.76 -4.02 -6.74
C TRP A 197 -8.06 -4.47 -8.17
N ARG A 198 -7.03 -4.91 -8.92
CA ARG A 198 -7.14 -5.21 -10.36
C ARG A 198 -7.09 -6.68 -10.71
N VAL A 199 -6.72 -7.56 -9.78
CA VAL A 199 -6.46 -8.96 -10.11
C VAL A 199 -7.32 -9.92 -9.29
N SER A 200 -7.37 -11.19 -9.71
CA SER A 200 -8.08 -12.24 -9.00
C SER A 200 -7.37 -12.62 -7.69
N TYR A 201 -8.10 -13.23 -6.74
CA TYR A 201 -7.57 -13.63 -5.43
C TYR A 201 -6.30 -14.50 -5.46
N ASN A 202 -6.14 -15.37 -6.47
CA ASN A 202 -4.93 -16.21 -6.57
C ASN A 202 -3.71 -15.41 -7.05
N ASP A 203 -3.91 -14.40 -7.91
CA ASP A 203 -2.87 -13.49 -8.36
C ASP A 203 -2.49 -12.49 -7.26
N GLU A 204 -3.50 -12.07 -6.48
CA GLU A 204 -3.37 -11.19 -5.32
C GLU A 204 -2.28 -11.69 -4.35
N GLN A 205 -2.19 -13.01 -4.11
CA GLN A 205 -1.21 -13.56 -3.19
C GLN A 205 0.24 -13.30 -3.62
N LEU A 206 0.55 -13.34 -4.93
CA LEU A 206 1.90 -13.05 -5.43
C LEU A 206 2.24 -11.58 -5.28
N PHE A 207 1.32 -10.67 -5.60
CA PHE A 207 1.54 -9.23 -5.43
C PHE A 207 1.62 -8.84 -3.96
N TYR A 208 0.78 -9.43 -3.10
CA TYR A 208 0.81 -9.21 -1.66
C TYR A 208 2.17 -9.62 -1.08
N THR A 209 2.66 -10.80 -1.47
CA THR A 209 3.97 -11.28 -1.03
C THR A 209 5.10 -10.41 -1.60
N ALA A 210 4.99 -9.95 -2.85
CA ALA A 210 5.97 -9.04 -3.46
C ALA A 210 6.05 -7.71 -2.69
N PHE A 211 4.91 -7.14 -2.31
CA PHE A 211 4.85 -5.92 -1.50
C PHE A 211 5.41 -6.14 -0.09
N GLY A 212 5.09 -7.27 0.54
CA GLY A 212 5.66 -7.65 1.83
C GLY A 212 7.18 -7.81 1.79
N ASP A 213 7.72 -8.42 0.73
CA ASP A 213 9.17 -8.49 0.50
C ASP A 213 9.78 -7.09 0.31
N TYR A 214 9.11 -6.20 -0.43
CA TYR A 214 9.58 -4.81 -0.56
C TYR A 214 9.61 -4.09 0.80
N GLN A 215 8.55 -4.21 1.61
CA GLN A 215 8.51 -3.62 2.95
C GLN A 215 9.61 -4.19 3.86
N SER A 216 9.85 -5.51 3.79
CA SER A 216 10.95 -6.15 4.50
C SER A 216 12.31 -5.62 4.04
N SER A 217 12.48 -5.41 2.73
CA SER A 217 13.70 -4.78 2.18
C SER A 217 13.94 -3.40 2.77
N CYS A 218 12.90 -2.57 2.85
CA CYS A 218 12.99 -1.23 3.44
C CYS A 218 13.38 -1.28 4.92
N ALA A 219 12.70 -2.14 5.70
CA ALA A 219 12.97 -2.30 7.13
C ALA A 219 14.41 -2.79 7.39
N ASN A 220 14.87 -3.78 6.63
CA ASN A 220 16.23 -4.30 6.74
C ASN A 220 17.28 -3.24 6.36
N LEU A 221 17.02 -2.42 5.34
CA LEU A 221 17.93 -1.36 4.94
C LEU A 221 18.08 -0.29 6.04
N LEU A 222 16.96 0.15 6.62
CA LEU A 222 16.95 1.12 7.72
C LEU A 222 17.66 0.58 8.98
N GLN A 223 17.66 -0.74 9.19
CA GLN A 223 18.38 -1.40 10.29
C GLN A 223 19.85 -1.75 9.96
N GLY A 224 20.36 -1.37 8.78
CA GLY A 224 21.73 -1.69 8.36
C GLY A 224 21.96 -3.15 7.95
N ARG A 225 20.90 -3.93 7.73
CA ARG A 225 20.95 -5.35 7.32
C ARG A 225 20.98 -5.47 5.79
N TYR A 226 22.05 -4.95 5.19
CA TYR A 226 22.15 -4.74 3.74
C TYR A 226 21.97 -6.02 2.89
N SER A 227 22.62 -7.13 3.27
CA SER A 227 22.48 -8.39 2.52
C SER A 227 21.04 -8.92 2.53
N GLN A 228 20.33 -8.76 3.65
CA GLN A 228 18.93 -9.18 3.76
C GLN A 228 18.03 -8.24 2.97
N SER A 229 18.27 -6.92 3.00
CA SER A 229 17.54 -5.95 2.18
C SER A 229 17.66 -6.26 0.68
N ARG A 230 18.85 -6.58 0.17
CA ARG A 230 19.03 -6.97 -1.24
C ARG A 230 18.33 -8.27 -1.60
N TRP A 231 18.37 -9.25 -0.71
CA TRP A 231 17.64 -10.51 -0.89
C TRP A 231 16.14 -10.23 -1.03
N ASP A 232 15.59 -9.46 -0.10
CA ASP A 232 14.17 -9.09 -0.10
C ASP A 232 13.80 -8.27 -1.36
N SER A 233 14.66 -7.36 -1.82
CA SER A 233 14.47 -6.64 -3.09
C SER A 233 14.40 -7.58 -4.30
N THR A 234 15.27 -8.58 -4.35
CA THR A 234 15.24 -9.59 -5.43
C THR A 234 13.94 -10.38 -5.39
N GLN A 235 13.50 -10.77 -4.19
CA GLN A 235 12.26 -11.52 -4.00
C GLN A 235 11.02 -10.70 -4.36
N ALA A 236 11.00 -9.41 -4.03
CA ALA A 236 9.92 -8.49 -4.42
C ALA A 236 9.76 -8.43 -5.94
N VAL A 237 10.85 -8.19 -6.69
CA VAL A 237 10.80 -8.11 -8.16
C VAL A 237 10.49 -9.46 -8.78
N GLU A 238 11.06 -10.56 -8.27
CA GLU A 238 10.77 -11.91 -8.76
C GLU A 238 9.27 -12.23 -8.67
N LYS A 239 8.65 -11.94 -7.53
CA LYS A 239 7.22 -12.21 -7.30
C LYS A 239 6.32 -11.25 -8.07
N LEU A 240 6.70 -9.98 -8.19
CA LEU A 240 5.99 -9.00 -9.03
C LEU A 240 5.93 -9.46 -10.49
N ILE A 241 7.08 -9.82 -11.07
CA ILE A 241 7.16 -10.30 -12.46
C ILE A 241 6.39 -11.61 -12.64
N LYS A 242 6.49 -12.55 -11.70
CA LYS A 242 5.74 -13.81 -11.74
C LYS A 242 4.23 -13.59 -11.62
N GLY A 243 3.79 -12.66 -10.77
CA GLY A 243 2.39 -12.26 -10.67
C GLY A 243 1.86 -11.75 -12.01
N LEU A 244 2.58 -10.83 -12.66
CA LEU A 244 2.21 -10.32 -13.98
C LEU A 244 2.21 -11.42 -15.05
N LEU A 245 3.22 -12.29 -15.08
CA LEU A 245 3.23 -13.45 -15.99
C LEU A 245 2.01 -14.36 -15.79
N ASN A 246 1.59 -14.55 -14.54
CA ASN A 246 0.39 -15.33 -14.24
C ASN A 246 -0.87 -14.64 -14.79
N VAL A 247 -0.98 -13.33 -14.64
CA VAL A 247 -2.09 -12.54 -15.20
C VAL A 247 -2.13 -12.65 -16.73
N VAL A 248 -1.00 -12.41 -17.42
CA VAL A 248 -0.98 -12.32 -18.90
C VAL A 248 -0.93 -13.68 -19.61
N SER A 249 -0.48 -14.74 -18.94
CA SER A 249 -0.25 -16.04 -19.60
C SER A 249 -0.76 -17.26 -18.83
N GLY A 250 -1.27 -17.07 -17.61
CA GLY A 250 -1.75 -18.15 -16.73
C GLY A 250 -0.66 -19.07 -16.18
N LYS A 251 0.63 -18.78 -16.44
CA LYS A 251 1.75 -19.61 -16.00
C LYS A 251 3.06 -18.82 -15.85
N PHE A 252 3.91 -19.28 -14.94
CA PHE A 252 5.30 -18.85 -14.85
C PHE A 252 6.19 -20.04 -14.47
N GLU A 253 7.48 -19.94 -14.79
CA GLU A 253 8.43 -20.99 -14.43
C GLU A 253 8.89 -20.90 -12.98
N LYS A 254 9.12 -22.07 -12.38
CA LYS A 254 9.74 -22.20 -11.06
C LYS A 254 11.25 -22.08 -11.17
N THR A 255 11.72 -20.89 -11.49
CA THR A 255 13.14 -20.50 -11.51
C THR A 255 13.38 -19.32 -10.57
N HIS A 256 14.59 -19.25 -10.01
CA HIS A 256 15.07 -18.13 -9.17
C HIS A 256 16.05 -17.22 -9.91
N LYS A 257 16.25 -17.43 -11.21
CA LYS A 257 17.04 -16.52 -12.05
C LYS A 257 16.11 -15.42 -12.53
N LEU A 258 16.30 -14.19 -12.04
CA LEU A 258 15.41 -13.05 -12.31
C LEU A 258 15.31 -12.67 -13.80
N SER A 259 16.37 -12.90 -14.58
CA SER A 259 16.38 -12.62 -16.02
C SER A 259 15.38 -13.46 -16.80
N THR A 260 15.24 -14.75 -16.46
CA THR A 260 14.35 -15.68 -17.18
C THR A 260 12.86 -15.26 -17.17
N PRO A 261 12.23 -14.95 -16.02
CA PRO A 261 10.86 -14.45 -16.02
C PRO A 261 10.76 -13.04 -16.61
N ALA A 262 11.78 -12.19 -16.49
CA ALA A 262 11.78 -10.84 -17.09
C ALA A 262 11.78 -10.90 -18.64
N GLU A 263 12.63 -11.72 -19.23
CA GLU A 263 12.67 -11.99 -20.67
C GLU A 263 11.33 -12.51 -21.19
N LYS A 264 10.63 -13.33 -20.41
CA LYS A 264 9.30 -13.81 -20.78
C LYS A 264 8.25 -12.73 -20.70
N LEU A 265 8.27 -11.94 -19.63
CA LEU A 265 7.33 -10.85 -19.46
C LEU A 265 7.46 -9.83 -20.59
N SER A 266 8.67 -9.55 -21.06
CA SER A 266 8.90 -8.62 -22.17
C SER A 266 8.17 -8.98 -23.47
N GLN A 267 7.77 -10.23 -23.67
CA GLN A 267 6.96 -10.64 -24.84
C GLN A 267 5.54 -10.05 -24.80
N TYR A 268 5.10 -9.62 -23.61
CA TYR A 268 3.78 -9.04 -23.35
C TYR A 268 3.84 -7.52 -23.10
N MET A 269 5.03 -6.92 -23.14
CA MET A 269 5.24 -5.49 -22.88
C MET A 269 5.39 -4.69 -24.18
N GLU A 270 5.24 -3.38 -24.09
CA GLU A 270 5.68 -2.44 -25.13
C GLU A 270 7.16 -2.10 -24.95
N ASN A 271 7.56 -1.89 -23.71
CA ASN A 271 8.92 -1.56 -23.32
C ASN A 271 9.52 -2.69 -22.49
N THR A 272 10.78 -3.03 -22.71
CA THR A 272 11.45 -4.03 -21.86
C THR A 272 11.90 -3.42 -20.54
N ILE A 273 11.84 -4.18 -19.45
CA ILE A 273 12.50 -3.77 -18.20
C ILE A 273 13.99 -3.60 -18.47
N GLU A 274 14.56 -2.48 -18.03
CA GLU A 274 15.97 -2.21 -18.25
C GLU A 274 16.87 -3.27 -17.58
N GLU A 275 17.79 -3.86 -18.36
CA GLU A 275 18.70 -4.91 -17.87
C GLU A 275 19.59 -4.42 -16.71
N SER A 276 19.97 -3.15 -16.74
CA SER A 276 20.78 -2.53 -15.69
C SER A 276 20.04 -2.51 -14.34
N LEU A 277 18.72 -2.30 -14.36
CA LEU A 277 17.87 -2.34 -13.17
C LEU A 277 17.76 -3.76 -12.63
N LEU A 278 17.43 -4.73 -13.49
CA LEU A 278 17.37 -6.16 -13.10
C LEU A 278 18.69 -6.63 -12.49
N THR A 279 19.81 -6.24 -13.08
CA THR A 279 21.16 -6.56 -12.58
C THR A 279 21.43 -5.90 -11.23
N SER A 280 20.99 -4.66 -11.04
CA SER A 280 21.20 -3.92 -9.79
C SER A 280 20.39 -4.50 -8.62
N VAL A 281 19.16 -4.94 -8.87
CA VAL A 281 18.28 -5.55 -7.88
C VAL A 281 18.74 -6.95 -7.53
N TYR A 282 19.21 -7.72 -8.52
CA TYR A 282 19.55 -9.13 -8.35
C TYR A 282 20.59 -9.39 -7.26
N TRP A 283 20.25 -10.33 -6.37
CA TRP A 283 21.11 -10.82 -5.32
C TRP A 283 21.02 -12.34 -5.23
N PRO A 284 22.16 -13.07 -5.35
CA PRO A 284 22.13 -14.52 -5.31
C PRO A 284 21.82 -15.05 -3.90
N THR A 285 21.18 -16.20 -3.82
CA THR A 285 20.73 -16.84 -2.57
C THR A 285 21.86 -16.98 -1.55
N ASN A 286 23.06 -17.33 -1.99
CA ASN A 286 24.21 -17.50 -1.11
C ASN A 286 24.72 -16.18 -0.51
N GLY A 287 24.41 -15.04 -1.12
CA GLY A 287 24.68 -13.72 -0.57
C GLY A 287 23.93 -13.44 0.74
N ARG A 288 22.84 -14.16 1.01
CA ARG A 288 22.12 -14.12 2.29
C ARG A 288 22.94 -14.68 3.45
N TYR A 289 23.79 -15.68 3.19
CA TYR A 289 24.59 -16.36 4.19
C TYR A 289 25.95 -15.70 4.44
N GLY A 290 26.16 -14.48 3.93
CA GLY A 290 27.39 -13.71 4.13
C GLY A 290 28.54 -14.11 3.20
N GLU A 291 28.33 -15.04 2.27
CA GLU A 291 29.34 -15.45 1.28
C GLU A 291 29.68 -14.34 0.30
N LYS A 292 28.73 -13.43 0.04
CA LYS A 292 28.92 -12.23 -0.76
C LYS A 292 28.70 -11.00 0.11
N LYS A 293 29.69 -10.10 0.13
CA LYS A 293 29.57 -8.80 0.81
C LYS A 293 28.77 -7.83 -0.06
N THR A 294 28.04 -6.94 0.58
CA THR A 294 27.40 -5.81 -0.09
C THR A 294 27.57 -4.53 0.72
N THR A 295 27.55 -3.41 0.04
CA THR A 295 27.64 -2.08 0.64
C THR A 295 26.26 -1.48 0.88
N ARG A 296 26.23 -0.45 1.73
CA ARG A 296 25.05 0.40 1.95
C ARG A 296 24.49 0.95 0.63
N ALA A 297 25.35 1.48 -0.24
CA ALA A 297 24.95 2.10 -1.51
C ALA A 297 24.36 1.07 -2.50
N GLU A 298 24.96 -0.12 -2.58
CA GLU A 298 24.41 -1.21 -3.41
C GLU A 298 23.04 -1.68 -2.90
N SER A 299 22.87 -1.76 -1.58
CA SER A 299 21.60 -2.16 -0.99
C SER A 299 20.51 -1.12 -1.19
N LEU A 300 20.85 0.17 -1.07
CA LEU A 300 19.94 1.27 -1.37
C LEU A 300 19.54 1.26 -2.84
N LYS A 301 20.51 1.11 -3.76
CA LYS A 301 20.23 1.00 -5.19
C LYS A 301 19.33 -0.18 -5.53
N ALA A 302 19.56 -1.36 -4.93
CA ALA A 302 18.70 -2.53 -5.13
C ALA A 302 17.27 -2.31 -4.60
N ASN A 303 17.11 -1.63 -3.45
CA ASN A 303 15.80 -1.27 -2.93
C ASN A 303 15.08 -0.27 -3.84
N HIS A 304 15.79 0.76 -4.30
CA HIS A 304 15.25 1.77 -5.23
C HIS A 304 14.83 1.15 -6.57
N GLY A 305 15.64 0.24 -7.10
CA GLY A 305 15.35 -0.49 -8.33
C GLY A 305 14.04 -1.27 -8.31
N VAL A 306 13.54 -1.68 -7.14
CA VAL A 306 12.20 -2.31 -7.04
C VAL A 306 11.11 -1.34 -7.48
N LEU A 307 11.15 -0.09 -7.00
CA LEU A 307 10.16 0.93 -7.33
C LEU A 307 10.35 1.47 -8.74
N GLU A 308 11.60 1.59 -9.21
CA GLU A 308 11.87 1.99 -10.60
C GLU A 308 11.30 0.97 -11.60
N ILE A 309 11.47 -0.33 -11.33
CA ILE A 309 10.85 -1.39 -12.13
C ILE A 309 9.32 -1.32 -12.05
N ALA A 310 8.77 -1.10 -10.85
CA ALA A 310 7.32 -0.90 -10.69
C ALA A 310 6.80 0.28 -11.51
N CYS A 311 7.53 1.40 -11.56
CA CYS A 311 7.20 2.56 -12.40
C CYS A 311 7.26 2.23 -13.90
N GLN A 312 8.27 1.49 -14.36
CA GLN A 312 8.35 1.07 -15.77
C GLN A 312 7.13 0.21 -16.16
N LEU A 313 6.74 -0.72 -15.28
CA LEU A 313 5.59 -1.58 -15.50
C LEU A 313 4.25 -0.81 -15.40
N ALA A 314 4.15 0.16 -14.49
CA ALA A 314 2.98 1.02 -14.36
C ALA A 314 2.76 1.88 -15.61
N ALA A 315 3.84 2.30 -16.28
CA ALA A 315 3.80 3.12 -17.48
C ALA A 315 3.61 2.32 -18.79
N ASP A 316 3.73 0.99 -18.75
CA ASP A 316 3.63 0.15 -19.95
C ASP A 316 2.16 -0.07 -20.36
N GLY A 317 1.79 0.41 -21.55
CA GLY A 317 0.40 0.44 -22.02
C GLY A 317 -0.22 -0.96 -22.15
N LYS A 318 0.54 -1.95 -22.62
CA LYS A 318 0.07 -3.33 -22.73
C LYS A 318 -0.15 -3.97 -21.37
N ILE A 319 0.76 -3.76 -20.42
CA ILE A 319 0.55 -4.28 -19.05
C ILE A 319 -0.73 -3.68 -18.44
N GLN A 320 -0.96 -2.38 -18.62
CA GLN A 320 -2.20 -1.74 -18.13
C GLN A 320 -3.45 -2.33 -18.79
N GLU A 321 -3.42 -2.56 -20.11
CA GLU A 321 -4.53 -3.20 -20.84
C GLU A 321 -4.81 -4.61 -20.31
N GLN A 322 -3.77 -5.43 -20.12
CA GLN A 322 -3.92 -6.79 -19.62
C GLN A 322 -4.48 -6.82 -18.18
N LEU A 323 -4.01 -5.93 -17.30
CA LEU A 323 -4.54 -5.81 -15.94
C LEU A 323 -6.01 -5.38 -15.95
N GLN A 324 -6.41 -4.46 -16.84
CA GLN A 324 -7.80 -4.06 -16.98
C GLN A 324 -8.68 -5.23 -17.47
N ASN A 325 -8.22 -5.97 -18.48
CA ASN A 325 -8.94 -7.14 -18.99
C ASN A 325 -9.12 -8.22 -17.90
N ALA A 326 -8.09 -8.46 -17.10
CA ALA A 326 -8.15 -9.41 -15.99
C ALA A 326 -9.19 -8.99 -14.93
N ARG A 327 -9.25 -7.68 -14.63
CA ARG A 327 -10.24 -7.10 -13.72
C ARG A 327 -11.66 -7.30 -14.24
N ASP A 328 -11.90 -7.00 -15.51
CA ASP A 328 -13.24 -7.09 -16.12
C ASP A 328 -13.75 -8.53 -16.12
N VAL A 329 -12.87 -9.52 -16.36
CA VAL A 329 -13.20 -10.94 -16.24
C VAL A 329 -13.55 -11.34 -14.80
N ALA A 330 -12.84 -10.79 -13.81
CA ALA A 330 -13.10 -11.09 -12.40
C ALA A 330 -14.41 -10.48 -11.86
N ILE A 331 -14.88 -9.38 -12.45
CA ILE A 331 -16.11 -8.68 -12.04
C ILE A 331 -17.38 -9.28 -12.67
N LEU A 332 -17.27 -10.00 -13.80
CA LEU A 332 -18.43 -10.67 -14.39
C LEU A 332 -18.92 -11.80 -13.47
N PRO A 333 -20.15 -11.72 -12.93
CA PRO A 333 -20.71 -12.83 -12.15
C PRO A 333 -20.80 -14.04 -13.07
N ASN A 334 -20.48 -15.21 -12.53
CA ASN A 334 -20.71 -16.50 -13.19
C ASN A 334 -22.21 -16.64 -13.52
N THR A 335 -22.66 -16.12 -14.66
CA THR A 335 -24.00 -16.32 -15.21
C THR A 335 -24.06 -17.68 -15.91
N SER A 336 -23.70 -18.72 -15.17
CA SER A 336 -24.00 -20.11 -15.53
C SER A 336 -24.80 -20.71 -14.39
N ALA A 337 -26.05 -20.27 -14.28
CA ALA A 337 -27.04 -21.02 -13.54
C ALA A 337 -27.13 -22.43 -14.16
N PRO A 338 -27.05 -23.52 -13.38
CA PRO A 338 -27.35 -24.84 -13.91
C PRO A 338 -28.83 -24.87 -14.28
N GLN A 339 -29.12 -25.03 -15.57
CA GLN A 339 -30.44 -25.41 -16.03
C GLN A 339 -30.80 -26.74 -15.36
N LYS A 340 -31.84 -26.72 -14.54
CA LYS A 340 -32.58 -27.92 -14.12
C LYS A 340 -33.90 -27.95 -14.86
#